data_AF-A0A842XEZ2-F1
#
_entry.id   AF-A0A842XEZ2-F1
#
_cell.length_a   1.000
_cell.length_b   1.000
_cell.length_c   1.000
_cell.angle_alpha   90.00
_cell.angle_beta   90.00
_cell.angle_gamma   90.00
#
_symmetry.space_group_name_H-M   'P 1'
#
loop_
_entity.id
_entity.type
_entity.pdbx_description
1 polymer ?
#
loop_
_entity_poly.entity_id
_entity_poly.type
_entity_poly.pdbx_seq_one_letter_code
_entity_poly.pdbx_strand_id
1 'polypeptide(L)' 'MKEITDQINRCTECEVCMDVCPTYTITGQSLFSPMHRLKTAKKLFDGEKVDEQMIES' A
#
# COMPACT_ATOMS: atom_id res chain seq x y z
N MET A 1 3.98 -15.72 6.66
CA MET A 1 3.94 -14.34 6.13
C MET A 1 4.86 -14.10 4.95
N LYS A 2 6.03 -14.76 4.87
CA LYS A 2 6.98 -14.59 3.76
C LYS A 2 6.36 -14.67 2.35
N GLU A 3 5.54 -15.68 2.07
CA GLU A 3 4.86 -15.79 0.77
C GLU A 3 3.98 -14.55 0.47
N ILE A 4 3.26 -14.04 1.46
CA ILE A 4 2.40 -12.86 1.29
C ILE A 4 3.24 -11.61 1.02
N THR A 5 4.33 -11.40 1.77
CA THR A 5 5.20 -10.23 1.57
C THR A 5 5.93 -10.29 0.22
N ASP A 6 6.29 -11.48 -0.26
CA ASP A 6 6.85 -11.69 -1.59
C ASP A 6 5.82 -11.34 -2.70
N GLN A 7 4.54 -11.72 -2.54
CA GLN A 7 3.49 -11.31 -3.48
C GLN A 7 3.27 -9.79 -3.48
N ILE A 8 3.31 -9.15 -2.30
CA ILE A 8 3.20 -7.68 -2.19
C ILE A 8 4.34 -7.01 -2.96
N ASN A 9 5.60 -7.43 -2.75
CA ASN A 9 6.76 -6.87 -3.44
C ASN A 9 6.64 -6.96 -4.97
N ARG A 10 6.09 -8.05 -5.50
CA ARG A 10 5.88 -8.21 -6.95
C ARG A 10 4.82 -7.26 -7.52
N CYS A 11 3.92 -6.75 -6.68
CA CYS A 11 2.78 -5.93 -7.09
C CYS A 11 3.04 -4.42 -6.96
N THR A 12 3.77 -3.98 -5.94
CA THR A 12 3.75 -2.58 -5.50
C THR A 12 4.79 -1.65 -6.12
N GLU A 13 5.65 -2.14 -7.03
CA GLU A 13 6.77 -1.36 -7.62
C GLU A 13 6.40 -0.59 -8.88
N CYS A 14 5.49 -1.11 -9.73
CA CYS A 14 5.23 -0.48 -11.04
C CYS A 14 4.29 0.72 -10.98
N GLU A 15 3.49 0.85 -9.91
CA GLU A 15 2.51 1.91 -9.65
C GLU A 15 1.47 2.18 -10.76
N VAL A 16 1.39 1.34 -11.81
CA VAL A 16 0.45 1.48 -12.93
C VAL A 16 -1.01 1.53 -12.49
N CYS A 17 -1.36 0.88 -11.39
CA CYS A 17 -2.72 0.94 -10.85
C CYS A 17 -3.12 2.32 -10.31
N MET A 18 -2.16 3.21 -10.04
CA MET A 18 -2.41 4.56 -9.53
C MET A 18 -3.07 5.44 -10.60
N ASP A 19 -2.72 5.27 -11.86
CA ASP A 19 -3.26 6.04 -13.00
C ASP A 19 -4.77 5.83 -13.17
N VAL A 20 -5.29 4.69 -12.71
CA VAL A 20 -6.71 4.30 -12.80
C VAL A 20 -7.40 4.28 -11.44
N CYS A 21 -6.72 4.65 -10.36
CA CYS A 21 -7.28 4.58 -9.01
C CYS A 21 -8.18 5.79 -8.74
N PRO A 22 -9.52 5.63 -8.70
CA PRO A 22 -10.42 6.77 -8.55
C PRO A 22 -10.21 7.52 -7.23
N THR A 23 -9.92 6.80 -6.14
CA THR A 23 -9.60 7.41 -4.84
C THR A 23 -8.38 8.31 -4.93
N TYR A 24 -7.31 7.86 -5.57
CA TYR A 24 -6.10 8.68 -5.73
C TYR A 24 -6.35 9.86 -6.66
N THR A 25 -7.01 9.64 -7.80
CA THR A 25 -7.34 10.73 -8.75
C THR A 25 -8.17 11.84 -8.11
N ILE A 26 -9.10 11.50 -7.23
CA ILE A 26 -9.99 12.46 -6.55
C ILE A 26 -9.29 13.14 -5.36
N THR A 27 -8.57 12.37 -4.55
CA THR A 27 -8.03 12.86 -3.26
C THR A 27 -6.61 13.42 -3.37
N GLY A 28 -5.83 12.99 -4.38
CA GLY A 28 -4.38 13.20 -4.45
C GLY A 28 -3.58 12.46 -3.38
N GLN A 29 -4.23 11.63 -2.55
CA GLN A 29 -3.62 11.00 -1.38
C GLN A 29 -3.34 9.53 -1.66
N SER A 30 -2.06 9.20 -1.88
CA SER A 30 -1.65 7.85 -2.27
C SER A 30 -1.90 6.82 -1.17
N LEU A 31 -1.87 7.20 0.11
CA LEU A 31 -2.12 6.31 1.26
C LEU A 31 -3.47 5.59 1.18
N PHE A 32 -4.52 6.26 0.67
CA PHE A 32 -5.84 5.66 0.49
C PHE A 32 -5.93 4.73 -0.73
N SER A 33 -4.88 4.62 -1.53
CA SER A 33 -4.85 3.69 -2.66
C SER A 33 -4.69 2.23 -2.18
N PRO A 34 -5.28 1.26 -2.89
CA PRO A 34 -5.11 -0.15 -2.55
C PRO A 34 -3.63 -0.59 -2.56
N MET A 35 -2.82 0.01 -3.43
CA MET A 35 -1.39 -0.29 -3.52
C MET A 35 -0.63 0.16 -2.26
N HIS A 36 -0.87 1.37 -1.77
CA HIS A 36 -0.22 1.83 -0.53
C HIS A 36 -0.72 1.05 0.70
N ARG A 37 -1.99 0.64 0.73
CA ARG A 37 -2.49 -0.26 1.78
C ARG A 37 -1.74 -1.59 1.81
N LEU A 38 -1.36 -2.14 0.66
CA LEU A 38 -0.48 -3.32 0.60
C LEU A 38 0.93 -3.02 1.14
N LYS A 39 1.50 -1.86 0.80
CA LYS A 39 2.79 -1.42 1.37
C LYS A 39 2.70 -1.30 2.91
N THR A 40 1.61 -0.76 3.46
CA THR A 40 1.35 -0.72 4.92
C THR A 40 1.21 -2.11 5.52
N ALA A 41 0.45 -3.00 4.89
CA ALA A 41 0.28 -4.37 5.36
C ALA A 41 1.61 -5.14 5.40
N LYS A 42 2.48 -4.95 4.40
CA LYS A 42 3.84 -5.52 4.40
C LYS A 42 4.64 -5.04 5.61
N LYS A 43 4.64 -3.73 5.90
CA LYS A 43 5.35 -3.19 7.08
C LYS A 43 4.89 -3.86 8.37
N LEU A 44 3.58 -4.05 8.54
CA LEU A 44 3.02 -4.77 9.69
C LEU A 44 3.53 -6.21 9.77
N PHE A 45 3.61 -6.91 8.64
CA PHE A 45 4.10 -8.29 8.59
C PHE A 45 5.61 -8.41 8.82
N ASP A 46 6.37 -7.39 8.47
CA ASP A 46 7.82 -7.31 8.69
C ASP A 46 8.18 -6.80 10.09
N GLY A 47 7.18 -6.45 10.91
CA GLY A 47 7.37 -5.92 12.26
C GLY A 47 7.91 -4.49 12.28
N GLU A 48 7.77 -3.77 11.17
CA GLU A 48 8.13 -2.36 11.07
C GLU A 48 7.10 -1.47 11.77
N LYS A 49 7.53 -0.29 12.19
CA LYS A 49 6.61 0.71 12.74
C LYS A 49 5.73 1.30 11.64
N VAL A 50 4.45 1.45 11.95
CA VAL A 50 3.47 2.20 11.15
C VAL A 50 2.88 3.29 12.03
N ASP A 51 2.57 4.44 11.43
CA ASP A 51 1.91 5.55 12.12
C ASP A 51 0.38 5.47 12.01
N GLU A 52 -0.30 6.32 12.77
CA GLU A 52 -1.76 6.38 12.84
C GLU A 52 -2.40 6.63 11.47
N GLN A 53 -1.81 7.53 10.68
CA GLN A 53 -2.32 7.84 9.34
C GLN A 53 -2.23 6.63 8.39
N MET A 54 -1.18 5.81 8.51
CA MET A 54 -1.07 4.55 7.75
C MET A 54 -2.12 3.51 8.18
N ILE A 55 -2.51 3.50 9.46
CA ILE A 55 -3.53 2.58 9.99
C ILE A 55 -4.95 3.00 9.59
N GLU A 56 -5.22 4.30 9.57
CA GLU A 56 -6.54 4.87 9.25
C GLU A 56 -6.82 4.98 7.74
N SER A 57 -5.81 4.74 6.90
CA SER A 57 -5.89 4.86 5.44
C SER A 57 -6.61 3.74 4.70
#